data_AF-A0A1B7U878-F1
#
_entry.id   AF-A0A1B7U878-F1
#
_cell.length_a   1.000
_cell.length_b   1.000
_cell.length_c   1.000
_cell.angle_alpha   90.00
_cell.angle_beta   90.00
_cell.angle_gamma   90.00
#
_symmetry.space_group_name_H-M   'P 1'
#
loop_
_entity.id
_entity.type
_entity.pdbx_description
1 polymer ?
#
loop_
_entity_poly.entity_id
_entity_poly.type
_entity_poly.pdbx_seq_one_letter_code
_entity_poly.pdbx_strand_id
1 'polypeptide(L)' 'MVDPTADEINEWLDSEEIKPADARDATHWRRIRAAVTSNAGHAELEAAVAAARDAGDSWAMIGAALGISRQAAEKRYGC' A
#
# COMPACT_ATOMS: atom_id res chain seq x y z
N MET A 1 21.33 18.54 9.52
CA MET A 1 19.96 18.52 10.04
C MET A 1 19.99 17.57 11.23
N VAL A 2 19.54 17.99 12.40
CA VAL A 2 19.44 17.09 13.57
C VAL A 2 18.21 16.22 13.36
N ASP A 3 18.32 14.91 13.58
CA ASP A 3 17.17 14.01 13.50
C ASP A 3 16.22 14.31 14.67
N PRO A 4 14.90 14.39 14.44
CA PRO A 4 13.94 14.64 15.50
C PRO A 4 13.91 13.47 16.48
N THR A 5 13.70 13.79 17.76
CA THR A 5 13.44 12.82 18.82
C THR A 5 12.06 12.17 18.64
N ALA A 6 11.85 11.04 19.32
CA ALA A 6 10.55 10.37 19.30
C ALA A 6 9.42 11.27 19.85
N ASP A 7 9.72 12.09 20.86
CA ASP A 7 8.73 12.99 21.47
C ASP A 7 8.32 14.10 20.50
N GLU A 8 9.27 14.69 19.77
CA GLU A 8 8.98 15.69 18.72
C GLU A 8 8.16 15.10 17.56
N ILE A 9 8.41 13.84 17.19
CA ILE A 9 7.61 13.14 16.18
C ILE A 9 6.18 12.93 16.67
N ASN A 10 6.00 12.49 17.93
CA ASN A 10 4.68 12.27 18.50
C ASN A 10 3.88 13.56 18.61
N GLU A 11 4.51 14.65 19.07
CA GLU A 11 3.86 15.96 19.14
C GLU A 11 3.41 16.45 17.75
N TRP A 12 4.24 16.24 16.73
CA TRP A 12 3.84 16.55 15.35
C TRP A 12 2.66 15.69 14.89
N LEU A 13 2.70 14.37 15.10
CA LEU A 13 1.61 13.46 14.73
C LEU A 13 0.28 13.81 15.43
N ASP A 14 0.32 14.17 16.71
CA ASP A 14 -0.87 14.56 17.49
C ASP A 14 -1.47 15.89 16.99
N SER A 15 -0.65 16.76 16.38
CA SER A 15 -1.10 18.03 15.81
C SER A 15 -1.68 17.90 14.39
N GLU A 16 -1.43 16.78 13.70
CA GLU A 16 -1.80 16.60 12.30
C GLU A 16 -3.26 16.15 12.17
N GLU A 17 -4.11 16.99 11.58
CA GLU A 17 -5.51 16.65 11.31
C GLU A 17 -5.67 16.00 9.92
N ILE A 18 -5.99 14.70 9.89
CA ILE A 18 -6.28 14.01 8.62
C ILE A 18 -7.67 14.38 8.12
N LYS A 19 -7.71 15.03 6.96
CA LYS A 19 -8.96 15.32 6.24
C LYS A 19 -9.37 14.09 5.42
N PRO A 20 -10.56 13.51 5.66
CA PRO A 20 -11.01 12.34 4.90
C PRO A 20 -11.10 12.58 3.40
N ALA A 21 -11.35 13.83 2.97
CA ALA A 21 -11.42 14.21 1.56
C ALA A 21 -10.07 14.08 0.81
N ASP A 22 -8.95 14.16 1.55
CA ASP A 22 -7.60 14.01 0.99
C ASP A 22 -7.10 12.56 1.06
N ALA A 23 -7.85 11.68 1.76
CA ALA A 23 -7.50 10.28 1.90
C ALA A 23 -7.87 9.50 0.63
N ARG A 24 -6.94 8.65 0.18
CA ARG A 24 -7.19 7.69 -0.89
C ARG A 24 -7.88 6.45 -0.33
N ASP A 25 -8.92 5.96 -1.00
CA ASP A 25 -9.55 4.71 -0.60
C ASP A 25 -8.57 3.53 -0.74
N ALA A 26 -8.31 2.85 0.38
CA ALA A 26 -7.43 1.70 0.48
C ALA A 26 -8.10 0.36 0.10
N THR A 27 -9.27 0.35 -0.54
CA THR A 27 -10.00 -0.88 -0.86
C THR A 27 -9.16 -1.92 -1.60
N HIS A 28 -8.43 -1.54 -2.65
CA HIS A 28 -7.57 -2.46 -3.40
C HIS A 28 -6.35 -2.92 -2.59
N TRP A 29 -5.75 -2.01 -1.82
CA TRP A 29 -4.65 -2.34 -0.90
C TRP A 29 -5.09 -3.38 0.14
N ARG A 30 -6.25 -3.17 0.78
CA ARG A 30 -6.82 -4.10 1.77
C ARG A 30 -7.12 -5.45 1.15
N ARG A 31 -7.60 -5.50 -0.08
CA ARG A 31 -7.88 -6.75 -0.81
C ARG A 31 -6.61 -7.54 -1.10
N ILE A 32 -5.54 -6.90 -1.60
CA ILE A 32 -4.25 -7.55 -1.81
C ILE A 32 -3.71 -8.07 -0.47
N ARG A 33 -3.78 -7.26 0.59
CA ARG A 33 -3.30 -7.67 1.91
C ARG A 33 -4.06 -8.87 2.45
N ALA A 34 -5.39 -8.88 2.31
CA ALA A 34 -6.22 -10.01 2.69
C ALA A 34 -5.78 -11.29 1.96
N ALA A 35 -5.62 -11.24 0.64
CA ALA A 35 -5.17 -12.36 -0.18
C ALA A 35 -3.77 -12.88 0.24
N VAL A 36 -2.84 -11.98 0.57
CA VAL A 36 -1.51 -12.36 1.10
C VAL A 36 -1.64 -13.05 2.46
N THR A 37 -2.43 -12.49 3.38
CA THR A 37 -2.57 -13.01 4.75
C THR A 37 -3.38 -14.30 4.84
N SER A 38 -4.32 -14.51 3.92
CA SER A 38 -5.11 -15.75 3.83
C SER A 38 -4.38 -16.85 3.05
N ASN A 39 -3.19 -16.56 2.51
CA ASN A 39 -2.47 -17.44 1.59
C ASN A 39 -3.34 -17.87 0.40
N ALA A 40 -4.05 -16.89 -0.18
CA ALA A 40 -4.91 -17.09 -1.35
C ALA A 40 -4.13 -17.69 -2.53
N GLY A 41 -4.87 -18.35 -3.41
CA GLY A 41 -4.29 -18.90 -4.63
C GLY A 41 -3.68 -17.82 -5.52
N HIS A 42 -2.71 -18.21 -6.36
CA HIS A 42 -2.00 -17.28 -7.25
C HIS A 42 -2.94 -16.44 -8.12
N ALA A 43 -3.96 -17.07 -8.71
CA ALA A 43 -4.93 -16.40 -9.57
C ALA A 43 -5.77 -15.34 -8.81
N GLU A 44 -6.09 -15.56 -7.54
CA GLU A 44 -6.81 -14.58 -6.73
C GLU A 44 -5.92 -13.37 -6.42
N LEU A 45 -4.64 -13.62 -6.12
CA LEU A 45 -3.67 -12.56 -5.89
C LEU A 45 -3.40 -11.75 -7.17
N GLU A 46 -3.26 -12.41 -8.32
CA GLU A 46 -3.16 -11.75 -9.63
C GLU A 46 -4.39 -10.89 -9.94
N ALA A 47 -5.60 -11.42 -9.72
CA ALA A 47 -6.83 -10.66 -9.92
C ALA A 47 -6.93 -9.44 -9.00
N ALA A 48 -6.48 -9.56 -7.75
CA ALA A 48 -6.43 -8.43 -6.82
C ALA A 48 -5.42 -7.36 -7.27
N VAL A 49 -4.24 -7.77 -7.76
CA VAL A 49 -3.22 -6.86 -8.29
C VAL A 49 -3.68 -6.17 -9.57
N ALA A 50 -4.30 -6.91 -10.50
CA ALA A 50 -4.86 -6.35 -11.74
C ALA A 50 -5.93 -5.30 -11.43
N ALA A 51 -6.88 -5.61 -10.54
CA ALA A 51 -7.91 -4.65 -10.14
C ALA A 51 -7.32 -3.38 -9.51
N ALA A 52 -6.24 -3.49 -8.73
CA ALA A 52 -5.53 -2.33 -8.18
C ALA A 52 -4.86 -1.48 -9.27
N ARG A 53 -4.21 -2.13 -10.26
CA ARG A 53 -3.60 -1.43 -11.39
C ARG A 53 -4.63 -0.71 -12.26
N ASP A 54 -5.76 -1.35 -12.54
CA ASP A 54 -6.87 -0.77 -13.32
C ASP A 54 -7.50 0.43 -12.60
N ALA A 55 -7.53 0.40 -11.27
CA ALA A 55 -7.95 1.53 -10.43
C ALA A 55 -6.89 2.65 -10.33
N GLY A 56 -5.73 2.49 -10.97
CA GLY A 56 -4.66 3.48 -11.01
C GLY A 56 -3.74 3.48 -9.78
N ASP A 57 -3.72 2.40 -8.98
CA ASP A 57 -2.72 2.26 -7.91
C ASP A 57 -1.33 2.09 -8.51
N SER A 58 -0.35 2.80 -7.95
CA SER A 58 1.03 2.71 -8.39
C SER A 58 1.64 1.37 -7.99
N TRP A 59 2.69 0.94 -8.72
CA TRP A 59 3.48 -0.23 -8.32
C TRP A 59 4.08 -0.11 -6.91
N ALA A 60 4.29 1.11 -6.41
CA ALA A 60 4.76 1.32 -5.05
C ALA A 60 3.68 0.94 -4.02
N MET A 61 2.44 1.37 -4.24
CA MET A 61 1.30 0.99 -3.38
C MET A 61 1.03 -0.50 -3.41
N ILE A 62 1.07 -1.10 -4.59
CA ILE A 62 0.88 -2.54 -4.78
C ILE A 62 2.01 -3.34 -4.12
N GLY A 63 3.27 -2.94 -4.32
CA GLY A 63 4.41 -3.55 -3.65
C GLY A 63 4.29 -3.50 -2.13
N ALA A 64 3.88 -2.36 -1.57
CA ALA A 64 3.64 -2.22 -0.13
C ALA A 64 2.56 -3.18 0.37
N ALA A 65 1.44 -3.34 -0.36
CA ALA A 65 0.38 -4.29 0.00
C ALA A 65 0.88 -5.75 -0.02
N LEU A 66 1.66 -6.10 -1.05
CA LEU A 66 2.29 -7.40 -1.25
C LEU A 66 3.41 -7.70 -0.25
N GLY A 67 3.99 -6.68 0.39
CA GLY A 67 5.18 -6.82 1.24
C GLY A 67 6.48 -6.99 0.44
N ILE A 68 6.55 -6.47 -0.78
CA ILE A 68 7.74 -6.52 -1.65
C ILE A 68 8.08 -5.14 -2.21
N SER A 69 9.26 -4.99 -2.82
CA SER A 69 9.64 -3.72 -3.43
C SER A 69 8.77 -3.38 -4.65
N ARG A 70 8.64 -2.09 -4.96
CA ARG A 70 8.01 -1.60 -6.20
C ARG A 70 8.51 -2.34 -7.44
N GLN A 71 9.83 -2.46 -7.57
CA GLN A 71 10.49 -3.08 -8.72
C GLN A 71 10.18 -4.59 -8.79
N ALA A 72 10.09 -5.27 -7.64
CA ALA A 72 9.71 -6.68 -7.59
C ALA A 72 8.24 -6.89 -7.98
N ALA A 73 7.35 -5.99 -7.56
CA ALA A 73 5.94 -6.02 -7.96
C ALA A 73 5.77 -5.78 -9.46
N GLU A 74 6.41 -4.73 -9.99
CA GLU A 74 6.41 -4.41 -11.43
C GLU A 74 7.01 -5.55 -12.25
N LYS A 75 8.12 -6.15 -11.83
CA LYS A 75 8.71 -7.29 -12.55
C LYS A 75 7.82 -8.54 -12.57
N ARG A 76 7.03 -8.77 -11.51
CA ARG A 76 6.21 -9.98 -11.37
C ARG A 76 4.84 -9.85 -12.03
N TYR A 77 4.24 -8.67 -11.96
CA TYR A 77 2.85 -8.44 -12.36
C TYR A 77 2.71 -7.37 -13.45
N GLY A 78 3.78 -6.64 -13.76
CA GLY A 78 3.82 -5.74 -14.90
C GLY A 78 4.04 -6.54 -16.18
N CYS A 79 3.21 -6.23 -17.18
CA CYS A 79 3.34 -6.73 -18.54
C CYS A 79 4.49 -6.01 -19.27
#